data_AF-A0A498R9P6-F1
#
_entry.id   AF-A0A498R9P6-F1
#
_cell.length_a   1.000
_cell.length_b   1.000
_cell.length_c   1.000
_cell.angle_alpha   90.00
_cell.angle_beta   90.00
_cell.angle_gamma   90.00
#
_symmetry.space_group_name_H-M   'P 1'
#
loop_
_entity.id
_entity.type
_entity.pdbx_description
1 polymer ?
#
loop_
_entity_poly.entity_id
_entity_poly.type
_entity_poly.pdbx_seq_one_letter_code
_entity_poly.pdbx_strand_id
1 'polypeptide(L)' 'MDNEKCIYCGSKDIEKGVKFVRAHSDAHYTVGPVYGKKDALLGMQQCEPVYADICKSCGSLRLWVWETDREWVK' A
#
# COMPACT_ATOMS: atom_id res chain seq x y z
N MET A 1 2.78 13.98 -4.70
CA MET A 1 1.92 14.38 -5.83
C MET A 1 0.48 14.44 -5.32
N ASP A 2 -0.07 15.63 -5.12
CA ASP A 2 -1.49 15.80 -4.77
C ASP A 2 -2.36 15.55 -6.00
N ASN A 3 -2.72 14.29 -6.22
CA ASN A 3 -3.71 13.93 -7.21
C ASN A 3 -5.10 14.14 -6.59
N GLU A 4 -5.57 15.38 -6.61
CA GLU A 4 -6.89 15.78 -6.13
C GLU A 4 -8.06 15.20 -6.94
N LYS A 5 -7.77 14.55 -8.08
CA LYS A 5 -8.77 13.94 -8.96
C LYS A 5 -8.41 12.51 -9.31
N CYS A 6 -9.45 11.71 -9.51
CA CYS A 6 -9.35 10.36 -10.03
C CYS A 6 -8.85 10.41 -11.48
N ILE A 7 -7.79 9.67 -11.78
CA ILE A 7 -7.19 9.64 -13.13
C ILE A 7 -8.08 8.94 -14.16
N TYR A 8 -9.04 8.14 -13.70
CA TYR A 8 -9.92 7.34 -14.57
C TYR A 8 -11.23 8.05 -14.90
N CYS A 9 -11.86 8.74 -13.94
CA CYS A 9 -13.16 9.38 -14.13
C CYS A 9 -13.17 10.88 -13.86
N GLY A 10 -12.05 11.48 -13.43
CA GLY A 10 -11.95 12.91 -13.12
C GLY A 10 -12.64 13.35 -11.82
N SER A 11 -13.33 12.45 -11.12
CA SER A 11 -14.03 12.75 -9.86
C SER A 11 -13.06 13.21 -8.76
N LYS A 12 -13.54 14.10 -7.88
CA LYS A 12 -12.86 14.54 -6.66
C LYS A 12 -13.26 13.74 -5.42
N ASP A 13 -14.22 12.83 -5.55
CA ASP A 13 -14.73 12.00 -4.47
C ASP A 13 -13.76 10.84 -4.19
N ILE A 14 -12.71 11.17 -3.45
CA ILE A 14 -11.58 10.28 -3.15
C ILE A 14 -11.42 10.15 -1.64
N GLU A 15 -11.55 8.92 -1.16
CA GLU A 15 -11.15 8.53 0.19
C GLU A 15 -9.65 8.22 0.18
N LYS A 16 -8.85 8.96 0.96
CA LYS A 16 -7.39 8.83 0.96
C LYS A 16 -6.88 8.00 2.12
N GLY A 17 -5.73 7.35 1.94
CA GLY A 17 -4.98 6.74 3.05
C GLY A 17 -5.66 5.52 3.70
N VAL A 18 -6.49 4.81 2.95
CA VAL A 18 -7.12 3.57 3.43
C VAL A 18 -6.07 2.49 3.55
N LYS A 19 -5.88 1.93 4.76
CA LYS A 19 -4.90 0.86 4.98
C LYS A 19 -5.41 -0.46 4.42
N PHE A 20 -4.58 -1.14 3.63
CA PHE A 20 -4.84 -2.51 3.21
C PHE A 20 -4.42 -3.49 4.32
N VAL A 21 -5.39 -4.17 4.91
CA VAL A 21 -5.17 -5.21 5.91
C VAL A 21 -5.83 -6.51 5.46
N ARG A 22 -5.26 -7.65 5.84
CA ARG A 22 -5.88 -8.94 5.57
C ARG A 22 -7.16 -9.04 6.42
N ALA A 23 -8.31 -9.21 5.78
CA ALA A 23 -9.55 -9.50 6.47
C ALA A 23 -9.50 -10.97 6.93
N HIS A 24 -8.96 -11.24 8.12
CA HIS A 24 -9.35 -12.38 8.95
C HIS A 24 -8.76 -12.22 10.36
N SER A 25 -9.59 -12.58 11.32
CA SER A 25 -9.37 -12.59 12.77
C SER A 25 -8.01 -13.17 13.17
N ASP A 26 -7.41 -12.53 14.18
CA ASP A 26 -6.38 -13.06 15.09
C ASP A 26 -4.90 -12.86 14.74
N ALA A 27 -4.56 -12.22 13.62
CA ALA A 27 -3.22 -11.65 13.47
C ALA A 27 -3.20 -10.48 12.48
N HIS A 28 -2.72 -9.33 12.93
CA HIS A 28 -2.48 -8.14 12.11
C HIS A 28 -1.31 -8.38 11.14
N TYR A 29 -1.51 -9.21 10.13
CA TYR A 29 -0.54 -9.32 9.04
C TYR A 29 -0.68 -8.11 8.13
N THR A 30 0.41 -7.36 8.02
CA THR A 30 0.54 -6.26 7.08
C THR A 30 0.64 -6.84 5.67
N VAL A 31 -0.14 -6.30 4.74
CA VAL A 31 -0.04 -6.63 3.30
C VAL A 31 0.75 -5.53 2.62
N GLY A 32 1.77 -5.92 1.86
CA GLY A 32 2.55 -4.97 1.07
C GLY A 32 3.88 -5.52 0.55
N PRO A 33 4.65 -4.66 -0.14
CA PRO A 33 5.96 -5.03 -0.66
C PRO A 33 6.92 -5.40 0.46
N VAL A 34 7.76 -6.40 0.16
CA VAL A 34 8.73 -6.93 1.10
C VAL A 34 10.08 -6.25 0.88
N TYR A 35 10.76 -5.90 1.97
CA TYR A 35 12.10 -5.34 1.94
C TYR A 35 13.01 -5.99 2.98
N GLY A 36 14.32 -5.89 2.73
CA GLY A 36 15.36 -6.36 3.63
C GLY A 36 16.53 -7.02 2.90
N LYS A 37 17.67 -7.12 3.57
CA LYS A 37 18.89 -7.72 3.01
C LYS A 37 18.65 -9.19 2.63
N LYS A 38 18.96 -9.52 1.38
CA LYS A 38 18.89 -10.89 0.83
C LYS A 38 19.69 -11.90 1.67
N ASP A 39 20.75 -11.43 2.33
CA ASP A 39 21.68 -12.24 3.13
C ASP A 39 21.54 -12.04 4.64
N ALA A 40 20.45 -11.42 5.12
CA ALA A 40 20.19 -11.34 6.55
C ALA A 40 20.05 -12.75 7.12
N LEU A 41 21.04 -13.16 7.93
CA LEU A 41 21.25 -14.49 8.54
C LEU A 41 20.03 -15.13 9.25
N LEU A 42 18.90 -14.43 9.37
CA LEU A 42 17.69 -14.87 10.06
C LEU A 42 16.40 -14.74 9.23
N GLY A 43 16.47 -14.48 7.92
CA GLY A 43 15.28 -14.46 7.06
C GLY A 43 14.22 -13.42 7.47
N MET A 44 14.61 -12.39 8.24
CA MET A 44 13.71 -11.33 8.72
C MET A 44 13.42 -10.32 7.61
N GLN A 45 12.68 -10.78 6.61
CA GLN A 45 12.03 -9.92 5.65
C GLN A 45 10.94 -9.11 6.35
N GLN A 46 10.91 -7.81 6.08
CA GLN A 46 9.90 -6.90 6.60
C GLN A 46 8.91 -6.53 5.50
N CYS A 47 7.72 -6.11 5.90
CA CYS A 47 6.68 -5.68 4.97
C CYS A 47 6.42 -4.19 5.16
N GLU A 48 6.47 -3.42 4.07
CA GLU A 48 6.04 -2.02 4.08
C GLU A 48 4.51 -1.99 3.92
N PRO A 49 3.75 -1.32 4.81
CA PRO A 49 2.30 -1.24 4.69
C PRO A 49 1.85 -0.56 3.39
N VAL A 50 0.89 -1.18 2.69
CA VAL A 50 0.22 -0.57 1.55
C VAL A 50 -0.97 0.26 1.99
N TYR A 51 -1.06 1.44 1.42
CA TYR A 51 -2.17 2.36 1.51
C TYR A 51 -2.87 2.47 0.16
N ALA A 52 -4.13 2.85 0.20
CA ALA A 52 -4.93 3.05 -0.97
C ALA A 52 -5.70 4.37 -0.92
N ASP A 53 -5.78 5.05 -2.06
CA ASP A 53 -6.78 6.08 -2.30
C ASP A 53 -7.89 5.47 -3.15
N ILE A 54 -9.14 5.57 -2.68
CA ILE A 54 -10.32 4.97 -3.30
C ILE A 54 -11.18 6.08 -3.92
N CYS A 55 -11.40 6.03 -5.24
CA CYS A 55 -12.42 6.86 -5.86
C CYS A 55 -13.81 6.25 -5.61
N LYS A 56 -14.63 6.91 -4.79
CA LYS A 56 -15.97 6.42 -4.45
C LYS A 56 -16.94 6.47 -5.63
N SER A 57 -16.69 7.34 -6.62
CA SER A 57 -17.57 7.46 -7.79
C SER A 57 -17.42 6.33 -8.81
N CYS A 58 -16.22 5.77 -9.01
CA CYS A 58 -15.98 4.74 -10.03
C CYS A 58 -15.31 3.46 -9.51
N GLY A 59 -14.95 3.42 -8.22
CA GLY A 59 -14.34 2.25 -7.59
C GLY A 59 -12.84 2.06 -7.88
N SER A 60 -12.20 2.95 -8.63
CA SER A 60 -10.77 2.84 -8.91
C SER A 60 -9.93 3.01 -7.64
N LEU A 61 -8.82 2.28 -7.57
CA LEU A 61 -7.85 2.33 -6.48
C LEU A 61 -6.49 2.83 -6.97
N ARG A 62 -5.85 3.71 -6.19
CA ARG A 62 -4.40 3.97 -6.28
C ARG A 62 -3.72 3.39 -5.06
N LEU A 63 -2.81 2.44 -5.27
CA LEU A 63 -1.99 1.87 -4.21
C LEU A 63 -0.67 2.63 -4.07
N TRP A 64 -0.20 2.80 -2.84
CA TRP A 64 1.07 3.46 -2.54
C TRP A 64 1.64 2.98 -1.20
N VAL A 65 2.94 3.19 -0.99
CA VAL A 65 3.66 2.93 0.27
C VAL A 65 4.23 4.24 0.80
N TRP A 66 4.43 4.35 2.11
CA TRP A 66 4.97 5.56 2.72
C TRP A 66 6.47 5.68 2.46
N GLU A 67 7.23 4.63 2.76
CA GLU A 67 8.67 4.58 2.51
C GLU A 67 8.96 3.95 1.15
N THR A 68 9.73 4.65 0.32
CA THR A 68 10.10 4.20 -1.03
C THR A 68 11.57 3.81 -1.13
N ASP A 69 12.40 4.32 -0.21
CA ASP A 69 13.82 4.03 -0.13
C ASP A 69 14.08 2.81 0.77
N ARG A 70 13.81 1.62 0.20
CA ARG A 70 14.06 0.33 0.85
C ARG A 70 14.84 -0.59 -0.07
N GLU A 71 15.48 -1.58 0.52
CA GLU A 71 16.06 -2.72 -0.22
C GLU A 71 14.94 -3.68 -0.69
N TRP A 72 14.30 -3.27 -1.78
CA TRP A 72 13.58 -4.05 -2.79
C TRP A 72 13.85 -5.56 -2.85
N VAL A 73 13.02 -6.43 -2.25
CA VAL A 73 13.03 -7.85 -2.66
C VAL A 73 12.34 -7.97 -4.03
N LYS A 74 13.05 -8.57 -5.00
CA LYS A 74 12.60 -8.77 -6.39
C LYS A 74 12.52 -10.25 -6.74
#